data_AF-A0AAW6XWI3-F1
#
_entry.id   AF-A0AAW6XWI3-F1
#
_cell.length_a   1.000
_cell.length_b   1.000
_cell.length_c   1.000
_cell.angle_alpha   90.00
_cell.angle_beta   90.00
_cell.angle_gamma   90.00
#
_symmetry.space_group_name_H-M   'P 1'
#
loop_
_entity.id
_entity.type
_entity.pdbx_description
1 polymer ?
#
loop_
_entity_poly.entity_id
_entity_poly.type
_entity_poly.pdbx_seq_one_letter_code
_entity_poly.pdbx_strand_id
1 'polypeptide(L)'
;SAQASQLPEAFRKARFDFYGRKLSGQEEMPPRWKSAVSFVDSAVGFALGKLYVAKHFPPESKKLIDELVEDLLAAYKEAISTLDW
;
A
#
# COMPACT_ATOMS: atom_id res chain seq x y z
N SER A 1 5.07 21.38 5.82
CA SER A 1 4.03 20.42 6.26
C SER A 1 4.52 18.96 6.33
N ALA A 2 5.49 18.52 5.51
CA ALA A 2 6.01 17.14 5.54
C ALA A 2 7.04 16.85 6.67
N GLN A 3 7.90 17.81 7.04
CA GLN A 3 8.95 17.57 8.05
C GLN A 3 8.44 17.51 9.49
N ALA A 4 7.26 18.06 9.78
CA ALA A 4 6.70 18.11 11.14
C ALA A 4 6.42 16.72 11.75
N SER A 5 6.30 15.67 10.93
CA SER A 5 6.18 14.28 11.42
C SER A 5 7.48 13.73 12.00
N GLN A 6 8.62 14.33 11.66
CA GLN A 6 9.96 13.92 12.11
C GLN A 6 10.48 14.78 13.29
N LEU A 7 9.69 15.75 13.72
CA LEU A 7 10.01 16.70 14.80
C LEU A 7 9.49 16.21 16.17
N PRO A 8 9.85 16.90 17.27
CA PRO A 8 9.31 16.61 18.60
C PRO A 8 7.79 16.54 18.64
N GLU A 9 7.26 15.85 19.66
CA GLU A 9 5.86 15.44 19.74
C GLU A 9 4.84 16.55 19.50
N ALA A 10 5.11 17.77 19.99
CA ALA A 10 4.24 18.93 19.81
C ALA A 10 3.95 19.24 18.33
N PHE A 11 4.97 19.21 17.47
CA PHE A 11 4.82 19.49 16.03
C PHE A 11 4.05 18.36 15.32
N ARG A 12 4.35 17.12 15.69
CA ARG A 12 3.67 15.93 15.15
C ARG A 12 2.20 15.91 15.54
N LYS A 13 1.88 16.27 16.79
CA LYS A 13 0.51 16.39 17.30
C LYS A 13 -0.24 17.52 16.59
N ALA A 14 0.35 18.71 16.44
CA ALA A 14 -0.28 19.80 15.71
C ALA A 14 -0.58 19.42 14.24
N ARG A 15 0.35 18.72 13.57
CA ARG A 15 0.12 18.18 12.23
C ARG A 15 -1.01 17.14 12.22
N PHE A 16 -1.06 16.24 13.20
CA PHE A 16 -2.11 15.23 13.31
C PHE A 16 -3.48 15.86 13.59
N ASP A 17 -3.56 16.85 14.48
CA ASP A 17 -4.80 17.52 14.85
C ASP A 17 -5.46 18.16 13.61
N PHE A 18 -4.68 18.69 12.66
CA PHE A 18 -5.21 19.22 11.40
C PHE A 18 -5.41 18.13 10.32
N TYR A 19 -4.35 17.45 9.89
CA TYR A 19 -4.43 16.53 8.73
C TYR A 19 -5.04 15.17 9.06
N GLY A 20 -4.85 14.68 10.29
CA GLY A 20 -5.38 13.39 10.75
C GLY A 20 -6.82 13.53 11.26
N ARG A 21 -7.04 14.39 12.25
CA ARG A 21 -8.36 14.51 12.87
C ARG A 21 -9.33 15.33 12.03
N LYS A 22 -8.98 16.56 11.65
CA LYS A 22 -9.93 17.47 10.95
C LYS A 22 -10.20 17.07 9.50
N LEU A 23 -9.19 16.64 8.75
CA LEU A 23 -9.35 16.33 7.32
C LEU A 23 -9.69 14.86 7.04
N SER A 24 -9.05 13.91 7.73
CA SER A 24 -9.26 12.47 7.47
C SER A 24 -10.09 11.74 8.53
N GLY A 25 -10.58 12.45 9.56
CA GLY A 25 -11.47 11.88 10.58
C GLY A 25 -10.81 10.88 11.53
N GLN A 26 -9.47 10.82 11.60
CA GLN A 26 -8.77 9.90 12.48
C GLN A 26 -8.91 10.34 13.95
N GLU A 27 -9.40 9.44 14.79
CA GLU A 27 -9.59 9.69 16.22
C GLU A 27 -8.24 9.77 16.95
N GLU A 28 -7.35 8.82 16.65
CA GLU A 28 -6.06 8.64 17.30
C GLU A 28 -4.88 8.65 16.34
N MET A 29 -3.75 9.13 16.84
CA MET A 29 -2.51 9.14 16.08
C MET A 29 -1.94 7.72 16.02
N PRO A 30 -1.49 7.24 14.84
CA PRO A 30 -0.91 5.91 14.74
C PRO A 30 0.33 5.78 15.63
N PRO A 31 0.58 4.58 16.19
CA PRO A 31 1.77 4.32 16.97
C PRO A 31 3.02 4.56 16.11
N ARG A 32 4.08 5.06 16.76
CA ARG A 32 5.28 5.57 16.07
C ARG A 32 5.94 4.55 15.14
N TRP A 33 5.92 3.27 15.50
CA TRP A 33 6.49 2.20 14.67
C TRP A 33 5.78 2.09 13.31
N LYS A 34 4.46 2.31 13.22
CA LYS A 34 3.73 2.28 11.94
C LYS A 34 4.16 3.43 11.04
N SER A 35 4.35 4.62 11.62
CA SER A 35 4.89 5.77 10.88
C SER A 35 6.32 5.53 10.40
N ALA A 36 7.16 4.86 11.21
CA ALA A 36 8.51 4.49 10.80
C ALA A 36 8.52 3.47 9.65
N VAL A 37 7.63 2.47 9.69
CA VAL A 37 7.46 1.51 8.59
C VAL A 37 7.04 2.23 7.30
N SER A 38 6.04 3.11 7.37
CA SER A 38 5.60 3.91 6.21
C SER A 38 6.71 4.80 5.65
N PHE A 39 7.57 5.35 6.51
CA PHE A 39 8.74 6.12 6.08
C PHE A 39 9.76 5.25 5.32
N VAL A 40 10.11 4.08 5.87
CA VAL A 40 11.03 3.15 5.21
C VAL A 40 10.46 2.65 3.89
N ASP A 41 9.17 2.31 3.86
CA ASP A 41 8.47 1.88 2.65
C ASP A 41 8.49 2.98 1.57
N SER A 42 8.27 4.24 1.94
CA SER A 42 8.38 5.37 1.00
C SER A 42 9.79 5.58 0.46
N ALA A 43 10.82 5.24 1.24
CA ALA A 43 12.22 5.45 0.86
C ALA A 43 12.81 4.28 0.07
N VAL A 44 12.48 3.04 0.45
CA VAL A 44 13.10 1.80 -0.07
C VAL A 44 12.10 0.64 -0.24
N GLY A 45 10.83 0.95 -0.54
CA GLY A 45 9.73 -0.02 -0.60
C GLY A 45 9.99 -1.23 -1.51
N PHE A 46 10.64 -1.06 -2.66
CA PHE A 46 11.00 -2.20 -3.52
C PHE A 46 11.98 -3.18 -2.85
N ALA A 47 12.98 -2.67 -2.14
CA ALA A 47 13.93 -3.51 -1.42
C ALA A 47 13.25 -4.22 -0.23
N LEU A 48 12.39 -3.51 0.50
CA LEU A 48 11.58 -4.08 1.57
C LEU A 48 10.62 -5.17 1.05
N GLY A 49 9.96 -4.91 -0.08
CA GLY A 49 9.06 -5.84 -0.76
C GLY A 49 9.76 -7.12 -1.22
N LYS A 50 10.99 -7.03 -1.73
CA LYS A 50 11.79 -8.21 -2.09
C LYS A 50 12.03 -9.12 -0.87
N LEU A 51 12.34 -8.55 0.30
CA LEU A 51 12.52 -9.31 1.53
C LEU A 51 11.20 -9.91 2.04
N TYR A 52 10.10 -9.17 1.90
CA TYR A 52 8.76 -9.65 2.26
C TYR A 52 8.35 -10.85 1.41
N VAL A 53 8.48 -10.75 0.08
CA VAL A 53 8.18 -11.82 -0.87
C VAL A 53 9.01 -13.07 -0.55
N ALA A 54 10.32 -12.90 -0.33
CA ALA A 54 11.20 -14.03 0.00
C ALA A 54 10.80 -14.80 1.27
N LYS A 55 10.10 -14.15 2.21
CA LYS A 55 9.66 -14.76 3.48
C LYS A 55 8.22 -15.24 3.49
N HIS A 56 7.35 -14.59 2.72
CA HIS A 56 5.90 -14.71 2.92
C HIS A 56 5.13 -14.99 1.63
N PHE A 57 5.76 -14.96 0.46
CA PHE A 57 5.09 -15.20 -0.82
C PHE A 57 5.61 -16.50 -1.46
N PRO A 58 4.94 -17.63 -1.24
CA PRO A 58 5.39 -18.91 -1.75
C PRO A 58 5.19 -18.99 -3.28
N PRO A 59 6.05 -19.74 -4.02
CA PRO A 59 5.96 -19.84 -5.47
C PRO A 59 4.61 -20.35 -5.99
N GLU A 60 3.90 -21.18 -5.22
CA GLU A 60 2.58 -21.72 -5.56
C GLU A 60 1.54 -20.60 -5.68
N SER A 61 1.58 -19.59 -4.80
CA SER A 61 0.69 -18.44 -4.89
C SER A 61 0.93 -17.63 -6.15
N LYS A 62 2.18 -17.57 -6.64
CA LYS A 62 2.49 -16.92 -7.91
C LYS A 62 1.80 -17.63 -9.08
N LYS A 63 1.97 -18.96 -9.16
CA LYS A 63 1.39 -19.77 -10.25
C LYS A 63 -0.13 -19.63 -10.32
N LEU A 64 -0.80 -19.71 -9.17
CA LEU A 64 -2.27 -19.59 -9.10
C LEU A 64 -2.75 -18.23 -9.63
N ILE A 65 -2.05 -17.14 -9.27
CA ILE A 65 -2.43 -15.80 -9.72
C ILE A 65 -2.10 -15.61 -11.21
N ASP A 66 -0.98 -16.15 -11.70
CA ASP A 66 -0.64 -16.11 -13.12
C ASP A 66 -1.73 -16.83 -13.96
N GLU A 67 -2.17 -18.02 -13.55
CA GLU A 67 -3.27 -18.77 -14.19
C GLU A 67 -4.59 -17.97 -14.18
N LEU A 68 -4.97 -17.39 -13.03
CA LEU A 68 -6.19 -16.58 -12.92
C LEU A 68 -6.16 -15.36 -13.87
N VAL A 69 -5.01 -14.71 -14.00
CA VAL A 69 -4.86 -13.56 -14.89
C VAL A 69 -4.96 -13.99 -16.35
N GLU A 70 -4.37 -15.12 -16.72
CA GLU A 70 -4.49 -15.68 -18.08
C GLU A 70 -5.95 -16.01 -18.42
N ASP A 71 -6.66 -16.68 -17.52
CA ASP A 71 -8.08 -17.01 -17.70
C ASP A 71 -8.94 -15.75 -17.84
N LEU A 72 -8.69 -14.73 -17.02
CA LEU A 72 -9.41 -13.46 -17.09
C LEU A 72 -9.18 -12.77 -18.43
N LEU A 73 -7.93 -12.70 -18.89
CA LEU A 73 -7.59 -12.10 -20.18
C LEU A 73 -8.22 -12.88 -21.35
N ALA A 74 -8.28 -14.21 -21.27
CA ALA A 74 -8.94 -15.03 -22.28
C ALA A 74 -10.44 -14.74 -22.34
N ALA A 75 -11.12 -14.71 -21.18
CA ALA A 75 -12.54 -14.40 -21.10
C ALA A 75 -12.87 -12.99 -21.63
N TYR A 76 -12.03 -11.99 -21.31
CA TYR A 76 -12.20 -10.63 -21.85
C TYR A 76 -12.00 -10.59 -23.37
N LYS A 77 -11.02 -11.32 -23.90
CA LYS A 77 -10.79 -11.40 -25.35
C LYS A 77 -11.99 -12.01 -26.07
N GLU A 78 -12.54 -13.10 -25.54
CA GLU A 78 -13.76 -13.71 -26.08
C GLU A 78 -14.92 -12.72 -26.05
N ALA A 79 -15.21 -12.15 -24.87
CA ALA A 79 -16.29 -11.19 -24.69
C ALA A 79 -16.20 -10.04 -25.70
N ILE A 80 -15.04 -9.38 -25.80
CA ILE A 80 -14.80 -8.27 -26.74
C ILE A 80 -14.96 -8.71 -28.20
N SER A 81 -14.50 -9.91 -28.55
CA SER A 81 -14.60 -10.42 -29.93
C SER A 81 -16.04 -10.73 -30.35
N THR A 82 -16.95 -10.87 -29.39
CA THR A 82 -18.38 -11.17 -29.61
C THR A 82 -19.31 -9.97 -29.45
N LEU A 83 -18.77 -8.77 -29.23
CA LEU A 83 -19.59 -7.56 -29.10
C LEU A 83 -20.00 -7.05 -30.49
N ASP A 84 -21.31 -6.92 -30.69
CA ASP A 84 -21.90 -6.45 -31.95
C ASP A 84 -21.97 -4.92 -32.07
N TRP A 85 -21.49 -4.19 -31.06
CA TRP A 85 -21.54 -2.73 -31.00
C TRP A 85 -20.23 -2.08 -31.40
#